data_AF-A0A2U1LT80-F1
#
_entry.id   AF-A0A2U1LT80-F1
#
_cell.length_a   1.000
_cell.length_b   1.000
_cell.length_c   1.000
_cell.angle_alpha   90.00
_cell.angle_beta   90.00
_cell.angle_gamma   90.00
#
_symmetry.space_group_name_H-M   'P 1'
#
loop_
_entity.id
_entity.type
_entity.pdbx_description
1 polymer ?
#
loop_
_entity_poly.entity_id
_entity_poly.type
_entity_poly.pdbx_seq_one_letter_code
_entity_poly.pdbx_strand_id
1 'polypeptide(L)'
;MDEEVQVEKEITKTKADKKAWTSAEEVALAKAWIHISTCRKVGMEQGRDRFWERILEHFYEAMGGTPRTRHGLNTKWKTMNAAMGDFNGLYIQQDDSQ
;
A
#
# COMPACT_ATOMS: atom_id res chain seq x y z
N MET A 1 17.10 -17.54 43.17
CA MET A 1 16.00 -18.37 42.67
C MET A 1 14.70 -17.60 42.74
N ASP A 2 14.31 -16.79 41.78
CA ASP A 2 14.94 -15.97 40.75
C ASP A 2 13.78 -15.07 40.31
N GLU A 3 14.09 -13.81 40.03
CA GLU A 3 13.12 -12.80 39.63
C GLU A 3 12.38 -13.25 38.36
N GLU A 4 11.04 -13.27 38.40
CA GLU A 4 10.23 -13.12 37.19
C GLU A 4 9.30 -11.92 37.36
N VAL A 5 9.91 -10.74 37.17
CA VAL A 5 9.20 -9.50 36.90
C VAL A 5 8.49 -9.66 35.55
N GLN A 6 7.18 -9.87 35.59
CA GLN A 6 6.33 -9.77 34.42
C GLN A 6 6.19 -8.29 34.05
N VAL A 7 7.05 -7.83 33.13
CA VAL A 7 6.95 -6.50 32.53
C VAL A 7 5.73 -6.49 31.61
N GLU A 8 4.60 -6.07 32.16
CA GLU A 8 3.47 -5.57 31.38
C GLU A 8 3.97 -4.39 30.54
N LYS A 9 4.14 -4.60 29.24
CA LYS A 9 4.52 -3.53 28.31
C LYS A 9 3.34 -2.57 28.18
N GLU A 10 3.38 -1.50 28.97
CA GLU A 10 2.57 -0.30 28.80
C GLU A 10 2.70 0.21 27.35
N ILE A 11 1.65 0.00 26.55
CA ILE A 11 1.54 0.64 25.24
C ILE A 11 1.13 2.09 25.49
N THR A 12 2.14 2.95 25.61
CA THR A 12 1.99 4.39 25.72
C THR A 12 1.35 4.95 24.44
N LYS A 13 0.08 5.35 24.55
CA LYS A 13 -0.69 6.01 23.48
C LYS A 13 -0.03 7.33 23.08
N THR A 14 0.58 7.42 21.89
CA THR A 14 0.89 8.70 21.23
C THR A 14 0.78 8.63 19.70
N LYS A 15 0.17 9.69 19.14
CA LYS A 15 -0.11 9.98 17.71
C LYS A 15 -1.11 9.04 17.01
N ALA A 16 -2.40 9.30 17.28
CA ALA A 16 -3.58 8.95 16.48
C ALA A 16 -3.44 7.67 15.64
N ASP A 17 -4.02 6.58 16.15
CA ASP A 17 -4.14 5.24 15.55
C ASP A 17 -4.10 5.25 14.01
N LYS A 18 -2.89 5.27 13.43
CA LYS A 18 -2.72 5.04 12.00
C LYS A 18 -3.01 3.57 11.80
N LYS A 19 -4.28 3.24 11.54
CA LYS A 19 -4.74 1.87 11.25
C LYS A 19 -3.70 1.17 10.38
N ALA A 20 -3.11 0.09 10.87
CA ALA A 20 -2.12 -0.68 10.11
C ALA A 20 -2.73 -1.16 8.79
N TRP A 21 -1.93 -1.21 7.73
CA TRP A 21 -2.38 -1.77 6.44
C TRP A 21 -2.41 -3.29 6.55
N THR A 22 -3.53 -3.89 6.18
CA THR A 22 -3.62 -5.36 6.09
C THR A 22 -3.17 -5.85 4.72
N SER A 23 -2.75 -7.10 4.62
CA SER A 23 -2.39 -7.70 3.33
C SER A 23 -3.57 -7.70 2.34
N ALA A 24 -4.81 -7.83 2.82
CA ALA A 24 -6.00 -7.70 1.98
C ALA A 24 -6.14 -6.29 1.40
N GLU A 25 -5.89 -5.24 2.21
CA GLU A 25 -5.88 -3.86 1.73
C GLU A 25 -4.75 -3.62 0.73
N GLU A 26 -3.56 -4.19 0.95
CA GLU A 26 -2.44 -4.07 0.01
C GLU A 26 -2.74 -4.73 -1.34
N VAL A 27 -3.33 -5.94 -1.32
CA VAL A 27 -3.75 -6.64 -2.54
C VAL A 27 -4.84 -5.87 -3.28
N ALA A 28 -5.83 -5.33 -2.56
CA ALA A 28 -6.89 -4.52 -3.17
C ALA A 28 -6.32 -3.24 -3.79
N LEU A 29 -5.38 -2.58 -3.12
CA LEU A 29 -4.68 -1.40 -3.65
C LEU A 29 -3.90 -1.73 -4.93
N ALA A 30 -3.16 -2.84 -4.95
CA ALA A 30 -2.42 -3.26 -6.13
C ALA A 30 -3.34 -3.55 -7.32
N LYS A 31 -4.44 -4.28 -7.11
CA LYS A 31 -5.45 -4.55 -8.14
C LYS A 31 -6.05 -3.26 -8.70
N ALA A 32 -6.46 -2.34 -7.81
CA ALA A 32 -7.01 -1.04 -8.20
C ALA A 32 -5.99 -0.23 -9.02
N TRP A 33 -4.73 -0.16 -8.58
CA TRP A 33 -3.69 0.58 -9.29
C TRP A 33 -3.46 0.02 -10.70
N ILE A 34 -3.33 -1.31 -10.86
CA ILE A 34 -3.13 -1.97 -12.16
C ILE A 34 -4.33 -1.73 -13.07
N HIS A 35 -5.54 -1.86 -12.55
CA HIS A 35 -6.77 -1.64 -13.32
C HIS A 35 -6.82 -0.21 -13.88
N ILE A 36 -6.52 0.79 -13.05
CA ILE A 36 -6.58 2.20 -13.48
C ILE A 36 -5.38 2.58 -14.36
N SER A 37 -4.17 2.07 -14.10
CA SER A 37 -2.98 2.39 -14.89
C SER A 37 -3.00 1.78 -16.30
N THR A 38 -3.68 0.65 -16.48
CA THR A 38 -3.82 -0.04 -17.78
C THR A 38 -5.10 0.31 -18.55
N CYS A 39 -5.99 1.13 -17.96
CA CYS A 39 -7.23 1.54 -18.59
C CYS A 39 -6.99 2.48 -19.78
N ARG A 40 -7.01 1.93 -21.00
CA ARG A 40 -6.81 2.67 -22.28
C ARG A 40 -7.77 3.85 -22.49
N LYS A 41 -8.96 3.81 -21.89
CA LYS A 41 -10.01 4.85 -22.02
C LYS A 41 -9.60 6.23 -21.50
N VAL A 42 -8.47 6.30 -20.79
CA VAL A 42 -8.05 7.49 -20.05
C VAL A 42 -6.67 7.98 -20.45
N GLY A 43 -6.23 7.55 -21.63
CA GLY A 43 -5.04 8.07 -22.28
C GLY A 43 -5.12 9.59 -22.42
N MET A 44 -4.09 10.23 -21.88
CA MET A 44 -3.59 11.58 -22.18
C MET A 44 -4.00 12.77 -21.29
N GLU A 45 -5.01 12.72 -20.41
CA GLU A 45 -5.30 13.87 -19.51
C GLU A 45 -5.85 13.45 -18.13
N GLN A 46 -5.19 12.51 -17.44
CA GLN A 46 -5.45 12.33 -16.02
C GLN A 46 -4.45 13.13 -15.19
N GLY A 47 -4.94 14.21 -14.57
CA GLY A 47 -4.21 14.83 -13.46
C GLY A 47 -3.96 13.81 -12.35
N ARG A 48 -2.79 13.92 -11.70
CA ARG A 48 -2.35 13.00 -10.62
C ARG A 48 -3.44 12.77 -9.57
N ASP A 49 -4.16 13.82 -9.18
CA ASP A 49 -5.19 13.71 -8.16
C ASP A 49 -6.38 12.88 -8.65
N ARG A 50 -6.87 13.12 -9.87
CA ARG A 50 -7.93 12.33 -10.51
C ARG A 50 -7.57 10.86 -10.67
N PHE A 51 -6.30 10.57 -10.99
CA PHE A 51 -5.80 9.19 -11.06
C PHE A 51 -5.95 8.48 -9.71
N TRP A 52 -5.53 9.12 -8.62
CA TRP A 52 -5.65 8.54 -7.29
C TRP A 52 -7.08 8.53 -6.74
N GLU A 53 -7.95 9.45 -7.15
CA GLU A 53 -9.39 9.41 -6.85
C GLU A 53 -10.03 8.13 -7.39
N ARG A 54 -9.74 7.79 -8.64
CA ARG A 54 -10.29 6.57 -9.25
C ARG A 54 -9.74 5.29 -8.65
N ILE A 55 -8.48 5.30 -8.24
CA ILE A 55 -7.92 4.19 -7.46
C ILE A 55 -8.67 4.05 -6.13
N LEU A 56 -8.96 5.17 -5.45
CA LEU A 56 -9.73 5.15 -4.20
C LEU A 56 -11.16 4.62 -4.43
N GLU A 57 -11.84 5.03 -5.50
CA GLU A 57 -13.18 4.51 -5.85
C GLU A 57 -13.16 2.99 -6.05
N HIS A 58 -12.27 2.48 -6.90
CA HIS A 58 -12.13 1.04 -7.14
C HIS A 58 -11.71 0.28 -5.86
N PHE A 59 -10.87 0.89 -5.04
CA PHE A 59 -10.46 0.31 -3.75
C PHE A 59 -11.61 0.27 -2.74
N TYR A 60 -12.43 1.32 -2.68
CA TYR A 60 -13.62 1.39 -1.84
C TYR A 60 -14.61 0.29 -2.19
N GLU A 61 -14.89 0.10 -3.49
CA GLU A 61 -15.76 -0.97 -3.99
C GLU A 61 -15.22 -2.36 -3.62
N ALA A 62 -13.92 -2.59 -3.82
CA ALA A 62 -13.28 -3.87 -3.52
C ALA A 62 -13.29 -4.23 -2.02
N MET A 63 -13.24 -3.23 -1.14
CA MET A 63 -13.21 -3.43 0.31
C MET A 63 -14.59 -3.43 0.97
N GLY A 64 -15.67 -3.11 0.22
CA GLY A 64 -17.00 -2.89 0.80
C GLY A 64 -17.05 -1.64 1.68
N GLY A 65 -16.24 -0.64 1.35
CA GLY A 65 -16.05 0.59 2.11
C GLY A 65 -14.66 0.71 2.73
N THR A 66 -14.20 1.95 2.95
CA THR A 66 -12.89 2.18 3.57
C THR A 66 -12.76 3.54 4.27
N PRO A 67 -12.02 3.65 5.39
CA PRO A 67 -11.62 4.92 5.97
C PRO A 67 -10.34 5.49 5.32
N ARG A 68 -9.74 4.77 4.37
CA ARG A 68 -8.49 5.19 3.73
C ARG A 68 -8.74 6.40 2.82
N THR A 69 -7.77 7.31 2.79
CA THR A 69 -7.83 8.50 1.94
C THR A 69 -6.93 8.33 0.71
N ARG A 70 -7.24 9.07 -0.35
CA ARG A 70 -6.43 9.17 -1.57
C ARG A 70 -4.92 9.33 -1.29
N HIS A 71 -4.58 10.22 -0.36
CA HIS A 71 -3.20 10.47 0.06
C HIS A 71 -2.58 9.28 0.81
N GLY A 72 -3.37 8.57 1.61
CA GLY A 72 -2.98 7.33 2.27
C GLY A 72 -2.64 6.24 1.26
N LEU A 73 -3.48 6.06 0.24
CA LEU A 73 -3.23 5.08 -0.84
C LEU A 73 -1.94 5.41 -1.60
N ASN A 74 -1.75 6.67 -1.99
CA ASN A 74 -0.54 7.11 -2.68
C ASN A 74 0.72 6.86 -1.85
N THR A 75 0.71 7.25 -0.57
CA THR A 75 1.84 7.01 0.34
C THR A 75 2.14 5.52 0.48
N LYS A 76 1.10 4.69 0.67
CA LYS A 76 1.28 3.25 0.79
C LYS A 76 1.81 2.62 -0.49
N TRP A 77 1.29 3.02 -1.64
CA TRP A 77 1.75 2.52 -2.93
C TRP A 77 3.21 2.83 -3.18
N LYS A 78 3.69 4.03 -2.84
CA LYS A 78 5.11 4.37 -2.96
C LYS A 78 6.00 3.41 -2.16
N THR A 79 5.59 3.07 -0.93
CA THR A 79 6.31 2.09 -0.11
C THR A 79 6.31 0.70 -0.74
N MET A 80 5.15 0.23 -1.22
CA MET A 80 5.05 -1.07 -1.89
C MET A 80 5.90 -1.13 -3.17
N ASN A 81 5.86 -0.07 -3.97
CA ASN A 81 6.57 0.02 -5.24
C ASN A 81 8.09 0.08 -5.06
N ALA A 82 8.57 0.71 -3.99
CA ALA A 82 9.99 0.69 -3.63
C ALA A 82 10.46 -0.76 -3.32
N ALA A 83 9.73 -1.48 -2.47
CA ALA A 83 10.04 -2.86 -2.14
C ALA A 83 10.00 -3.80 -3.38
N MET A 84 9.04 -3.57 -4.29
CA MET A 84 9.01 -4.29 -5.58
C MET A 84 10.21 -3.94 -6.47
N GLY A 85 10.68 -2.69 -6.45
CA GLY A 85 11.87 -2.25 -7.16
C GLY A 85 13.13 -2.97 -6.67
N ASP A 86 13.30 -3.08 -5.35
CA ASP A 86 14.42 -3.80 -4.74
C ASP A 86 14.39 -5.29 -5.13
N PHE A 87 13.22 -5.92 -5.06
CA PHE A 87 13.04 -7.31 -5.50
C PHE A 87 13.37 -7.50 -6.98
N ASN A 88 12.83 -6.63 -7.85
CA ASN A 88 13.05 -6.71 -9.29
C ASN A 88 14.53 -6.48 -9.66
N GLY A 89 15.23 -5.60 -8.93
CA GLY A 89 16.67 -5.38 -9.10
C GLY A 89 17.48 -6.65 -8.81
N LEU A 90 17.15 -7.37 -7.74
CA LEU A 90 17.79 -8.66 -7.43
C LEU A 90 17.47 -9.72 -8.50
N TYR A 91 16.23 -9.78 -8.96
CA TYR A 91 15.81 -10.74 -9.98
C TYR A 91 16.56 -10.54 -11.31
N ILE A 92 16.69 -9.30 -11.79
CA ILE A 92 17.41 -8.98 -13.03
C ILE A 92 18.90 -9.33 -12.91
N GLN A 93 19.55 -9.04 -11.77
CA GLN A 93 20.96 -9.38 -11.55
C GLN A 93 21.24 -10.88 -11.62
N GLN A 94 20.26 -11.73 -11.27
CA GLN A 94 20.38 -13.18 -11.41
C GLN A 94 20.29 -13.64 -12.87
N ASP A 95 19.46 -12.99 -13.67
CA ASP A 95 19.24 -13.32 -15.10
C ASP A 95 20.46 -12.92 -15.95
N ASP A 96 21.10 -11.78 -15.63
CA ASP A 96 22.33 -11.31 -16.30
C ASP A 96 23.58 -12.19 -16.01
N SER A 97 23.46 -13.19 -15.13
CA SER A 97 24.54 -14.09 -14.72
C SER A 97 24.46 -15.49 -15.37
N GLN A 98 23.69 -15.65 -16.46
CA GLN A 98 23.59 -16.88 -17.28
C GLN A 98 23.99 -16.62 -18.73
#